data_AF-T5KPS7-F1
#
_entry.id   AF-T5KPS7-F1
#
_cell.length_a   1.000
_cell.length_b   1.000
_cell.length_c   1.000
_cell.angle_alpha   90.00
_cell.angle_beta   90.00
_cell.angle_gamma   90.00
#
_symmetry.space_group_name_H-M   'P 1'
#
loop_
_entity.id
_entity.type
_entity.pdbx_description
1 polymer ?
#
loop_
_entity_poly.entity_id
_entity_poly.type
_entity_poly.pdbx_seq_one_letter_code
_entity_poly.pdbx_strand_id
1 'polypeptide(L)'
;VTEVIGRQLGATVQLSVLALVIALVLALSVAVLVRGRAGRTVAAAVELVVLSSPVFWIGLVLLSVFAFGLGWFPVSGARNPATIVLPAITLALPVAALLSQVLRDGLMQAERMP
;
A
#
# COMPACT_ATOMS: atom_id res chain seq x y z
N VAL A 1 -13.54 -19.32 23.20
CA VAL A 1 -12.48 -18.28 23.10
C VAL A 1 -11.39 -18.64 22.09
N THR A 2 -10.82 -19.85 22.15
CA THR A 2 -9.82 -20.36 21.20
C THR A 2 -10.27 -20.31 19.74
N GLU A 3 -11.52 -20.66 19.45
CA GLU A 3 -12.07 -20.60 18.09
C GLU A 3 -12.18 -19.17 17.54
N VAL A 4 -12.57 -18.20 18.38
CA VAL A 4 -12.67 -16.78 17.99
C VAL A 4 -11.28 -16.22 17.69
N ILE A 5 -10.29 -16.53 18.53
CA ILE A 5 -8.89 -16.16 18.31
C ILE A 5 -8.39 -16.77 16.99
N GLY A 6 -8.63 -18.06 16.77
CA GLY A 6 -8.23 -18.75 15.53
C GLY A 6 -8.81 -18.11 14.26
N ARG A 7 -10.11 -17.77 14.26
CA ARG A 7 -10.75 -17.10 13.12
C ARG A 7 -10.18 -15.70 12.87
N GLN A 8 -9.94 -14.92 13.92
CA GLN A 8 -9.38 -13.58 13.76
C GLN A 8 -7.93 -13.61 13.28
N LEU A 9 -7.11 -14.55 13.79
CA LEU A 9 -5.75 -14.77 13.29
C LEU A 9 -5.75 -15.07 11.79
N GLY A 10 -6.64 -15.94 11.31
CA GLY A 10 -6.77 -16.23 9.88
C GLY A 10 -7.07 -14.99 9.05
N ALA A 11 -8.03 -14.16 9.50
CA ALA A 11 -8.38 -12.91 8.82
C ALA A 11 -7.22 -11.89 8.83
N THR A 12 -6.51 -11.76 9.95
CA THR A 12 -5.32 -10.89 10.04
C THR A 12 -4.21 -11.34 9.09
N VAL A 13 -3.89 -12.64 9.06
CA VAL A 13 -2.87 -13.19 8.15
C VAL A 13 -3.25 -12.92 6.70
N GLN A 14 -4.50 -13.18 6.31
CA GLN A 14 -4.97 -12.92 4.96
C GLN A 14 -4.82 -11.44 4.57
N LEU A 15 -5.22 -10.53 5.45
CA LEU A 15 -5.09 -9.09 5.24
C LEU A 15 -3.63 -8.66 5.14
N SER A 16 -2.77 -9.12 6.06
CA SER A 16 -1.35 -8.78 6.09
C SER A 16 -0.60 -9.29 4.86
N VAL A 17 -0.86 -10.53 4.44
CA VAL A 17 -0.24 -11.10 3.22
C VAL A 17 -0.67 -10.32 1.99
N LEU A 18 -1.95 -10.01 1.84
CA LEU A 18 -2.43 -9.22 0.71
C LEU A 18 -1.82 -7.82 0.69
N ALA A 19 -1.77 -7.14 1.84
CA ALA A 19 -1.14 -5.84 1.97
C ALA A 19 0.34 -5.88 1.60
N LEU A 20 1.07 -6.92 2.04
CA LEU A 20 2.48 -7.11 1.71
C LEU A 20 2.70 -7.29 0.20
N VAL A 21 1.88 -8.13 -0.44
CA VAL A 21 1.95 -8.36 -1.89
C VAL A 21 1.69 -7.06 -2.65
N ILE A 22 0.64 -6.32 -2.28
CA ILE A 22 0.35 -5.02 -2.89
C ILE A 22 1.53 -4.05 -2.68
N ALA A 23 2.10 -4.01 -1.47
CA ALA A 23 3.20 -3.12 -1.16
C ALA A 23 4.44 -3.42 -2.03
N LEU A 24 4.78 -4.70 -2.19
CA LEU A 24 5.89 -5.13 -3.03
C LEU A 24 5.67 -4.78 -4.50
N VAL A 25 4.47 -5.05 -5.03
CA VAL A 25 4.13 -4.72 -6.42
C VAL A 25 4.22 -3.22 -6.66
N LEU A 26 3.68 -2.40 -5.75
CA LEU A 26 3.76 -0.94 -5.85
C LEU A 26 5.20 -0.45 -5.76
N ALA A 27 5.97 -0.91 -4.78
CA ALA A 27 7.36 -0.50 -4.58
C ALA A 27 8.23 -0.83 -5.80
N LEU A 28 8.11 -2.05 -6.35
CA LEU A 28 8.84 -2.46 -7.55
C LEU A 28 8.41 -1.65 -8.78
N SER A 29 7.10 -1.43 -8.94
CA SER A 29 6.58 -0.64 -10.05
C SER A 29 7.12 0.79 -10.02
N VAL A 30 7.10 1.44 -8.86
CA VAL A 30 7.66 2.79 -8.69
C VAL A 30 9.17 2.78 -8.92
N ALA A 31 9.90 1.82 -8.35
CA ALA A 31 11.35 1.75 -8.50
C ALA A 31 11.83 1.57 -9.95
N VAL A 32 11.10 0.79 -10.76
CA VAL A 32 11.49 0.49 -12.15
C VAL A 32 10.94 1.51 -13.16
N LEU A 33 9.71 1.99 -12.96
CA LEU A 33 9.04 2.86 -13.93
C LEU A 33 9.43 4.34 -13.77
N VAL A 34 9.79 4.77 -12.56
CA VAL A 34 10.16 6.15 -12.30
C VAL A 34 11.56 6.45 -12.82
N ARG A 35 11.61 7.17 -13.94
CA ARG A 35 12.86 7.56 -14.62
C ARG A 35 13.03 9.08 -14.70
N GLY A 36 14.28 9.52 -14.81
CA GLY A 36 14.63 10.94 -14.96
C GLY A 36 14.50 11.76 -13.67
N ARG A 37 14.80 13.06 -13.72
CA ARG A 37 14.71 13.95 -12.54
C ARG A 37 13.27 14.22 -12.12
N ALA A 38 12.40 14.56 -13.08
CA ALA A 38 11.01 14.93 -12.79
C ALA A 38 10.21 13.78 -12.16
N GLY A 39 10.29 12.57 -12.72
CA GLY A 39 9.62 11.39 -12.16
C GLY A 39 10.07 11.11 -10.74
N ARG A 40 11.39 11.21 -10.48
CA ARG A 40 11.95 10.99 -9.13
C ARG A 40 11.44 12.01 -8.11
N THR A 41 11.32 13.28 -8.49
CA THR A 41 10.76 14.33 -7.62
C THR A 41 9.29 14.06 -7.31
N VAL A 42 8.49 13.68 -8.31
CA VAL A 42 7.06 13.35 -8.11
C VAL A 42 6.92 12.14 -7.18
N ALA A 43 7.67 11.07 -7.42
CA ALA A 43 7.63 9.89 -6.58
C ALA A 43 8.04 10.21 -5.13
N ALA A 44 9.11 10.98 -4.93
CA ALA A 44 9.52 11.43 -3.59
C ALA A 44 8.43 12.28 -2.91
N ALA A 45 7.77 13.18 -3.64
CA ALA A 45 6.68 13.98 -3.09
C ALA A 45 5.48 13.11 -2.67
N VAL A 46 5.09 12.13 -3.49
CA VAL A 46 4.01 11.19 -3.16
C VAL A 46 4.37 10.35 -1.94
N GLU A 47 5.58 9.80 -1.91
CA GLU A 47 6.09 9.03 -0.76
C GLU A 47 6.07 9.85 0.53
N LEU A 48 6.50 11.12 0.47
CA LEU A 48 6.47 12.03 1.62
C LEU A 48 5.05 12.30 2.10
N VAL A 49 4.09 12.53 1.20
CA VAL A 49 2.68 12.72 1.57
C VAL A 49 2.13 11.47 2.25
N VAL A 50 2.40 10.28 1.69
CA VAL A 50 1.94 9.01 2.25
C VAL A 50 2.55 8.76 3.64
N LEU A 51 3.85 8.99 3.81
CA LEU A 51 4.56 8.72 5.07
C LEU A 51 4.25 9.75 6.17
N SER A 52 3.98 11.01 5.81
CA SER A 52 3.61 12.06 6.77
C SER A 52 2.13 12.02 7.16
N SER A 53 1.29 11.36 6.37
CA SER A 53 -0.14 11.23 6.64
C SER A 53 -0.40 10.11 7.67
N PRO A 54 -1.29 10.34 8.66
CA PRO A 54 -1.73 9.27 9.55
C PRO A 54 -2.39 8.13 8.75
N VAL A 55 -2.00 6.88 9.00
CA VAL A 55 -2.51 5.70 8.26
C VAL A 55 -4.04 5.60 8.31
N PHE A 56 -4.64 5.91 9.46
CA PHE A 56 -6.09 5.98 9.60
C PHE A 56 -6.72 6.99 8.65
N TRP A 57 -6.11 8.17 8.50
CA TRP A 57 -6.62 9.22 7.61
C TRP A 57 -6.55 8.79 6.15
N ILE A 58 -5.47 8.12 5.73
CA ILE A 58 -5.36 7.52 4.39
C ILE A 58 -6.52 6.54 4.16
N GLY A 59 -6.79 5.65 5.12
CA GLY A 59 -7.90 4.70 5.03
C GLY A 59 -9.25 5.40 4.89
N LEU A 60 -9.47 6.48 5.63
CA LEU A 60 -10.70 7.27 5.55
C LEU A 60 -10.87 7.93 4.17
N VAL A 61 -9.81 8.50 3.61
CA VAL A 61 -9.82 9.10 2.26
C VAL A 61 -10.11 8.04 1.21
N LEU A 62 -9.44 6.88 1.30
CA LEU A 62 -9.67 5.77 0.38
C LEU A 62 -11.13 5.30 0.41
N LEU A 63 -11.71 5.14 1.60
CA LEU A 63 -13.13 4.80 1.75
C LEU A 63 -14.04 5.89 1.19
N SER A 64 -13.78 7.16 1.51
CA SER A 64 -14.55 8.30 1.03
C SER A 64 -14.60 8.36 -0.50
N VAL A 65 -13.45 8.23 -1.15
CA VAL A 65 -13.35 8.35 -2.60
C VAL A 65 -13.85 7.09 -3.30
N PHE A 66 -13.32 5.92 -2.93
CA PHE A 66 -13.52 4.70 -3.71
C PHE A 66 -14.76 3.88 -3.29
N ALA A 67 -15.17 3.96 -2.03
CA ALA A 67 -16.35 3.24 -1.57
C ALA A 67 -17.59 4.13 -1.64
N PHE A 68 -17.56 5.32 -1.03
CA PHE A 68 -18.74 6.19 -0.95
C PHE A 68 -18.94 7.07 -2.18
N GLY A 69 -17.87 7.70 -2.69
CA GLY A 69 -17.95 8.61 -3.83
C GLY A 69 -18.16 7.86 -5.15
N LEU A 70 -17.26 6.92 -5.45
CA LEU A 70 -17.26 6.18 -6.72
C LEU A 70 -18.11 4.90 -6.70
N GLY A 71 -18.39 4.34 -5.52
CA GLY A 71 -19.15 3.08 -5.42
C GLY A 71 -18.42 1.84 -5.94
N TRP A 72 -17.09 1.89 -6.10
CA TRP A 72 -16.30 0.78 -6.66
C TRP A 72 -16.17 -0.40 -5.69
N PHE A 73 -16.12 -0.10 -4.39
CA PHE A 73 -15.94 -1.11 -3.36
C PHE A 73 -17.09 -1.11 -2.35
N PRO A 74 -17.56 -2.30 -1.92
CA PRO A 74 -18.50 -2.41 -0.83
C PRO A 74 -17.85 -1.98 0.50
N VAL A 75 -18.57 -1.19 1.28
CA VAL A 75 -18.08 -0.65 2.57
C VAL A 75 -18.20 -1.67 3.71
N SER A 76 -19.16 -2.59 3.61
CA SER A 76 -19.46 -3.58 4.63
C SER A 76 -20.02 -4.85 4.00
N GLY A 77 -19.81 -5.99 4.68
CA GLY A 77 -20.30 -7.29 4.25
C GLY A 77 -19.22 -8.36 4.30
N ALA A 78 -19.20 -9.14 5.40
CA ALA A 78 -18.19 -10.18 5.64
C ALA A 78 -18.10 -11.29 4.56
N ARG A 79 -19.06 -11.35 3.63
CA ARG A 79 -19.09 -12.34 2.53
C ARG A 79 -18.52 -11.80 1.22
N ASN A 80 -18.29 -10.49 1.09
CA ASN A 80 -17.77 -9.94 -0.15
C ASN A 80 -16.23 -9.81 -0.09
N PRO A 81 -15.47 -10.57 -0.90
CA PRO A 81 -14.01 -10.54 -0.87
C PRO A 81 -13.44 -9.17 -1.26
N ALA A 82 -14.19 -8.30 -1.95
CA ALA A 82 -13.74 -6.95 -2.30
C ALA A 82 -13.59 -6.02 -1.07
N THR A 83 -14.24 -6.34 0.06
CA THR A 83 -14.16 -5.53 1.30
C THR A 83 -12.76 -5.48 1.91
N ILE A 84 -11.90 -6.47 1.63
CA ILE A 84 -10.52 -6.52 2.16
C ILE A 84 -9.55 -5.64 1.35
N VAL A 85 -9.91 -5.23 0.14
CA VAL A 85 -9.01 -4.56 -0.80
C VAL A 85 -8.61 -3.17 -0.30
N LEU A 86 -9.58 -2.34 0.11
CA LEU A 86 -9.29 -1.00 0.61
C LEU A 86 -8.47 -1.02 1.91
N PRO A 87 -8.79 -1.86 2.92
CA PRO A 87 -7.91 -2.06 4.09
C PRO A 87 -6.51 -2.54 3.70
N ALA A 88 -6.38 -3.47 2.76
CA ALA A 88 -5.08 -3.98 2.32
C ALA A 88 -4.25 -2.87 1.65
N ILE A 89 -4.85 -2.07 0.77
CA ILE A 89 -4.20 -0.92 0.14
C ILE A 89 -3.77 0.11 1.21
N THR A 90 -4.64 0.39 2.17
CA THR A 90 -4.34 1.33 3.27
C THR A 90 -3.08 0.93 4.03
N LEU A 91 -2.96 -0.36 4.36
CA LEU A 91 -1.78 -0.89 5.04
C LEU A 91 -0.55 -0.99 4.11
N ALA A 92 -0.76 -1.24 2.82
CA ALA A 92 0.30 -1.41 1.85
C ALA A 92 1.03 -0.10 1.53
N LEU A 93 0.32 1.04 1.50
CA LEU A 93 0.87 2.31 1.01
C LEU A 93 2.12 2.80 1.78
N PRO A 94 2.15 2.86 3.12
CA PRO A 94 3.35 3.29 3.85
C PRO A 94 4.53 2.33 3.63
N VAL A 95 4.24 1.02 3.61
CA VAL A 95 5.26 -0.02 3.37
C VAL A 95 5.83 0.10 1.95
N ALA A 96 4.96 0.33 0.96
CA ALA A 96 5.36 0.52 -0.43
C ALA A 96 6.24 1.76 -0.59
N ALA A 97 5.88 2.87 0.06
CA ALA A 97 6.66 4.10 0.02
C ALA A 97 8.08 3.90 0.59
N LEU A 98 8.19 3.24 1.74
CA LEU A 98 9.48 2.93 2.35
C LEU A 98 10.32 1.98 1.47
N LEU A 99 9.71 0.89 0.98
CA LEU A 99 10.41 -0.08 0.13
C LEU A 99 10.85 0.55 -1.19
N SER A 100 10.01 1.38 -1.81
CA SER A 100 10.33 2.12 -3.03
C SER A 100 11.59 2.96 -2.86
N GLN A 101 11.72 3.69 -1.74
CA GLN A 101 12.91 4.49 -1.43
C GLN A 101 14.17 3.63 -1.36
N VAL A 102 14.12 2.55 -0.58
CA VAL A 102 15.25 1.62 -0.42
C VAL A 102 15.65 0.98 -1.75
N LEU A 103 14.68 0.51 -2.54
CA LEU A 103 14.90 -0.08 -3.86
C LEU A 103 15.54 0.92 -4.82
N ARG A 104 15.04 2.15 -4.86
CA ARG A 104 15.56 3.20 -5.74
C ARG A 104 16.98 3.60 -5.35
N ASP A 105 17.28 3.73 -4.07
CA ASP A 105 18.62 4.03 -3.59
C ASP A 105 19.60 2.90 -3.94
N GLY A 106 19.17 1.64 -3.79
CA GLY A 106 19.94 0.47 -4.20
C GLY A 106 20.22 0.43 -5.70
N LEU A 107 19.20 0.69 -6.54
CA LEU A 107 19.36 0.75 -8.00
C LEU A 107 20.30 1.88 -8.44
N MET A 108 20.14 3.07 -7.86
CA MET A 108 21.01 4.22 -8.12
C MET A 108 22.47 3.94 -7.72
N GLN A 109 22.68 3.18 -6.64
CA GLN A 109 24.02 2.77 -6.21
C GLN A 109 24.62 1.75 -7.18
N ALA A 110 23.84 0.77 -7.64
CA ALA A 110 24.28 -0.23 -8.61
C ALA A 110 24.65 0.39 -9.96
N GLU A 111 23.91 1.39 -10.44
CA GLU A 111 24.24 2.13 -11.67
C GLU A 111 25.57 2.90 -11.61
N ARG A 112 26.05 3.23 -10.40
CA ARG A 112 27.31 3.96 -10.20
C ARG A 112 28.51 3.03 -10.02
N MET A 113 28.29 1.74 -9.84
CA MET A 113 29.38 0.76 -9.72
C MET A 113 29.95 0.45 -11.12
N PRO A 114 31.29 0.46 -11.29
CA PRO A 114 31.96 0.25 -12.56
C PRO A 114 31.88 -1.20 -13.07
#